data_AF-A0A323TUG3-F1
#
_entry.id   AF-A0A323TUG3-F1
#
_cell.length_a   1.000
_cell.length_b   1.000
_cell.length_c   1.000
_cell.angle_alpha   90.00
_cell.angle_beta   90.00
_cell.angle_gamma   90.00
#
_symmetry.space_group_name_H-M   'P 1'
#
loop_
_entity.id
_entity.type
_entity.pdbx_description
1 polymer ?
#
loop_
_entity_poly.entity_id
_entity_poly.type
_entity_poly.pdbx_seq_one_letter_code
_entity_poly.pdbx_strand_id
1 'polypeptide(L)'
;MKIIKKGLLFVLMIFAFTSCSLLFPESEPEVSTVNSVASFTRAQKRIAIVNGTDYIRRKVADQLSNRGWKVSGAMTGKETFAIYFDQLDERTTTTKSRTEYYDGYGGYKGSGPTSTSVTKENFGYVSVYDLRTNKRLYVYDITGDSEDRIIKGIITAIDKLEENMR
;
A
#
# COMPACT_ATOMS: atom_id res chain seq x y z
N MET A 1 -35.22 -12.12 -35.37
CA MET A 1 -35.24 -12.01 -33.89
C MET A 1 -34.22 -12.87 -33.13
N LYS A 2 -33.54 -13.87 -33.72
CA LYS A 2 -32.56 -14.72 -32.98
C LYS A 2 -31.17 -14.08 -32.80
N ILE A 3 -30.74 -13.20 -33.71
CA ILE A 3 -29.39 -12.57 -33.68
C ILE A 3 -29.32 -11.42 -32.66
N ILE A 4 -30.38 -10.62 -32.55
CA ILE A 4 -30.45 -9.49 -31.60
C ILE A 4 -30.42 -9.98 -30.14
N LYS A 5 -31.06 -11.11 -29.84
CA LYS A 5 -31.00 -11.74 -28.51
C LYS A 5 -29.59 -12.20 -28.12
N LYS A 6 -28.79 -12.67 -29.08
CA LYS A 6 -27.40 -13.12 -28.82
C LYS A 6 -26.44 -11.94 -28.58
N GLY A 7 -26.62 -10.83 -29.31
CA GLY A 7 -25.83 -9.61 -29.07
C GLY A 7 -26.12 -8.99 -27.71
N LEU A 8 -27.39 -8.95 -27.30
CA LEU A 8 -27.79 -8.40 -26.00
C LEU A 8 -27.25 -9.22 -24.81
N LEU A 9 -27.27 -10.56 -24.92
CA LEU A 9 -26.69 -11.46 -23.91
C LEU A 9 -25.17 -11.30 -23.80
N PHE A 10 -24.48 -11.04 -24.92
CA PHE A 10 -23.04 -10.84 -24.92
C PHE A 10 -22.65 -9.51 -24.24
N VAL A 11 -23.40 -8.43 -24.49
CA VAL A 11 -23.18 -7.12 -23.83
C VAL A 11 -23.49 -7.20 -22.32
N LEU A 12 -24.53 -7.93 -21.92
CA LEU A 12 -24.86 -8.17 -20.50
C LEU A 12 -23.78 -8.98 -19.79
N MET A 13 -23.18 -9.98 -20.44
CA MET A 13 -22.02 -10.69 -19.88
C MET A 13 -20.83 -9.74 -19.69
N ILE A 14 -20.48 -8.92 -20.69
CA ILE A 14 -19.34 -7.99 -20.56
C ILE A 14 -19.56 -7.00 -19.40
N PHE A 15 -20.78 -6.48 -19.22
CA PHE A 15 -21.11 -5.61 -18.09
C PHE A 15 -21.09 -6.32 -16.73
N ALA A 16 -21.45 -7.60 -16.66
CA ALA A 16 -21.36 -8.39 -15.42
C ALA A 16 -19.91 -8.72 -15.01
N PHE A 17 -19.02 -8.94 -15.99
CA PHE A 17 -17.60 -9.19 -15.72
C PHE A 17 -16.83 -7.90 -15.34
N THR A 18 -17.19 -6.74 -15.88
CA THR A 18 -16.60 -5.45 -15.47
C THR A 18 -17.14 -4.93 -14.14
N SER A 19 -18.37 -5.28 -13.75
CA SER A 19 -18.96 -4.86 -12.47
C SER A 19 -18.49 -5.67 -11.26
N CYS A 20 -18.02 -6.91 -11.43
CA CYS A 20 -17.42 -7.67 -10.31
C CYS A 20 -16.02 -7.17 -9.92
N SER A 21 -15.31 -6.48 -10.82
CA SER A 21 -14.01 -5.84 -10.52
C SER A 21 -14.16 -4.53 -9.75
N LEU A 22 -15.38 -3.96 -9.70
CA LEU A 22 -15.71 -2.70 -9.00
C LEU A 22 -16.34 -2.93 -7.62
N LEU A 23 -16.72 -4.16 -7.28
CA LEU A 23 -17.44 -4.48 -6.03
C LEU A 23 -16.52 -4.72 -4.82
N PHE A 24 -15.21 -4.70 -5.03
CA PHE A 24 -14.24 -4.59 -3.95
C PHE A 24 -13.41 -3.33 -4.21
N PRO A 25 -13.91 -2.13 -3.88
CA PRO A 25 -13.00 -1.01 -3.71
C PRO A 25 -11.95 -1.50 -2.73
N GLU A 26 -10.71 -1.59 -3.19
CA GLU A 26 -9.56 -1.93 -2.36
C GLU A 26 -9.66 -1.00 -1.13
N SER A 27 -9.95 -1.60 0.03
CA SER A 27 -10.30 -0.85 1.23
C SER A 27 -9.21 0.19 1.49
N GLU A 28 -9.62 1.43 1.80
CA GLU A 28 -8.64 2.47 2.10
C GLU A 28 -7.65 1.99 3.17
N PRO A 29 -6.36 2.31 3.03
CA PRO A 29 -5.35 1.89 3.99
C PRO A 29 -5.73 2.34 5.39
N GLU A 30 -5.78 1.39 6.33
CA GLU A 30 -6.25 1.64 7.68
C GLU A 30 -5.16 2.34 8.50
N VAL A 31 -5.30 3.65 8.68
CA VAL A 31 -4.39 4.45 9.51
C VAL A 31 -4.96 4.61 10.92
N SER A 32 -4.32 3.98 11.89
CA SER A 32 -4.71 4.05 13.30
C SER A 32 -4.14 5.29 13.99
N THR A 33 -4.98 6.02 14.71
CA THR A 33 -4.56 7.16 15.56
C THR A 33 -4.09 6.66 16.91
N VAL A 34 -2.87 7.06 17.31
CA VAL A 34 -2.24 6.66 18.58
C VAL A 34 -2.30 7.80 19.59
N ASN A 35 -1.96 9.03 19.18
CA ASN A 35 -2.01 10.22 20.02
C ASN A 35 -2.64 11.39 19.27
N SER A 36 -3.24 12.31 20.02
CA SER A 36 -3.74 13.58 19.49
C SER A 36 -2.61 14.44 18.93
N VAL A 37 -2.83 15.04 17.78
CA VAL A 37 -1.90 15.96 17.14
C VAL A 37 -1.93 17.32 17.84
N ALA A 38 -0.76 17.84 18.21
CA ALA A 38 -0.65 19.23 18.65
C ALA A 38 -0.70 20.17 17.44
N SER A 39 -1.50 21.23 17.51
CA SER A 39 -1.65 22.19 16.41
C SER A 39 -0.29 22.72 15.93
N PHE A 40 -0.18 22.97 14.64
CA PHE A 40 1.05 23.47 14.02
C PHE A 40 0.74 24.45 12.90
N THR A 41 1.73 25.26 12.56
CA THR A 41 1.60 26.30 11.52
C THR A 41 2.22 25.83 10.21
N ARG A 42 1.95 26.56 9.12
CA ARG A 42 2.58 26.31 7.81
C ARG A 42 4.11 26.32 7.85
N ALA A 43 4.73 27.13 8.72
CA ALA A 43 6.18 27.18 8.89
C ALA A 43 6.77 25.88 9.49
N GLN A 44 5.92 25.12 10.19
CA GLN A 44 6.22 23.84 10.82
C GLN A 44 5.95 22.65 9.88
N LYS A 45 5.56 22.86 8.61
CA LYS A 45 5.48 21.79 7.58
C LYS A 45 6.87 21.33 7.16
N ARG A 46 7.55 20.62 8.07
CA ARG A 46 8.90 20.06 7.89
C ARG A 46 8.87 18.63 8.38
N ILE A 47 9.20 17.69 7.50
CA ILE A 47 9.03 16.27 7.77
C ILE A 47 10.21 15.46 7.26
N ALA A 48 10.72 14.55 8.09
CA ALA A 48 11.72 13.57 7.67
C ALA A 48 11.01 12.29 7.21
N ILE A 49 11.53 11.65 6.16
CA ILE A 49 11.15 10.27 5.80
C ILE A 49 12.35 9.38 6.06
N VAL A 50 12.26 8.60 7.13
CA VAL A 50 13.36 7.85 7.73
C VAL A 50 13.14 6.36 7.55
N ASN A 51 14.12 5.70 6.94
CA ASN A 51 14.06 4.30 6.52
C ASN A 51 12.91 4.08 5.50
N GLY A 52 12.87 2.96 4.80
CA GLY A 52 11.92 2.71 3.70
C GLY A 52 12.57 2.71 2.32
N THR A 53 11.92 2.09 1.34
CA THR A 53 12.48 1.95 -0.02
C THR A 53 12.60 3.29 -0.71
N ASP A 54 13.60 3.41 -1.58
CA ASP A 54 13.81 4.64 -2.36
C ASP A 54 12.61 5.01 -3.23
N TYR A 55 11.87 4.02 -3.74
CA TYR A 55 10.67 4.27 -4.53
C TYR A 55 9.58 4.96 -3.69
N ILE A 56 9.19 4.36 -2.56
CA ILE A 56 8.16 4.91 -1.67
C ILE A 56 8.59 6.27 -1.14
N ARG A 57 9.82 6.40 -0.63
CA ARG A 57 10.35 7.66 -0.10
C ARG A 57 10.28 8.79 -1.10
N ARG A 58 10.68 8.56 -2.36
CA ARG A 58 10.63 9.56 -3.42
C ARG A 58 9.19 9.95 -3.77
N LYS A 59 8.29 8.98 -3.92
CA LYS A 59 6.87 9.27 -4.26
C LYS A 59 6.16 10.04 -3.17
N VAL A 60 6.35 9.67 -1.90
CA VAL A 60 5.83 10.42 -0.76
C VAL A 60 6.45 11.82 -0.72
N ALA A 61 7.77 11.94 -0.87
CA ALA A 61 8.44 13.23 -0.87
C ALA A 61 7.91 14.17 -1.96
N ASP A 62 7.70 13.68 -3.18
CA ASP A 62 7.15 14.45 -4.29
C ASP A 62 5.75 14.99 -3.96
N GLN A 63 4.86 14.12 -3.46
CA GLN A 63 3.50 14.52 -3.11
C GLN A 63 3.45 15.51 -1.94
N LEU A 64 4.27 15.30 -0.91
CA LEU A 64 4.36 16.22 0.23
C LEU A 64 4.96 17.56 -0.17
N SER A 65 5.99 17.56 -1.03
CA SER A 65 6.61 18.78 -1.55
C SER A 65 5.63 19.61 -2.36
N ASN A 66 4.79 18.96 -3.20
CA ASN A 66 3.71 19.63 -3.94
C ASN A 66 2.66 20.28 -3.01
N ARG A 67 2.55 19.80 -1.77
CA ARG A 67 1.67 20.36 -0.71
C ARG A 67 2.38 21.38 0.18
N GLY A 68 3.60 21.79 -0.18
CA GLY A 68 4.39 22.79 0.52
C GLY A 68 5.09 22.29 1.78
N TRP A 69 5.25 20.97 1.95
CA TRP A 69 6.14 20.42 2.98
C TRP A 69 7.60 20.55 2.56
N LYS A 70 8.46 20.86 3.53
CA LYS A 70 9.90 20.69 3.39
C LYS A 70 10.25 19.27 3.82
N VAL A 71 10.59 18.41 2.86
CA VAL A 71 10.86 16.99 3.10
C VAL A 71 12.36 16.75 3.18
N SER A 72 12.81 16.05 4.23
CA SER A 72 14.19 15.61 4.39
C SER A 72 14.27 14.08 4.27
N GLY A 73 15.29 13.58 3.57
CA GLY A 73 15.51 12.13 3.44
C GLY A 73 16.12 11.47 4.68
N ALA A 74 16.47 12.25 5.70
CA ALA A 74 17.02 11.82 6.97
C ALA A 74 16.71 12.88 8.05
N MET A 75 16.92 12.52 9.32
CA MET A 75 16.78 13.45 10.44
C MET A 75 17.89 14.52 10.38
N THR A 76 17.51 15.79 10.28
CA THR A 76 18.47 16.92 10.32
C THR A 76 18.39 17.74 11.61
N GLY A 77 17.38 17.45 12.44
CA GLY A 77 17.09 18.19 13.68
C GLY A 77 16.25 19.46 13.45
N LYS A 78 15.81 19.71 12.21
CA LYS A 78 14.99 20.87 11.84
C LYS A 78 13.54 20.50 11.53
N GLU A 79 13.25 19.21 11.46
CA GLU A 79 11.94 18.68 11.16
C GLU A 79 11.02 18.76 12.37
N THR A 80 9.74 19.03 12.11
CA THR A 80 8.69 19.01 13.13
C THR A 80 8.10 17.62 13.26
N PHE A 81 8.07 16.86 12.16
CA PHE A 81 7.49 15.54 12.09
C PHE A 81 8.46 14.54 11.46
N ALA A 82 8.23 13.26 11.69
CA ALA A 82 8.96 12.19 11.00
C ALA A 82 8.02 11.05 10.62
N ILE A 83 8.25 10.48 9.44
CA ILE A 83 7.69 9.21 8.98
C ILE A 83 8.79 8.17 9.15
N TYR A 84 8.58 7.22 10.04
CA TYR A 84 9.49 6.09 10.28
C TYR A 84 8.93 4.82 9.69
N PHE A 85 9.76 4.10 8.94
CA PHE A 85 9.51 2.72 8.56
C PHE A 85 10.20 1.82 9.58
N ASP A 86 9.42 1.24 10.49
CA ASP A 86 9.93 0.51 11.67
C ASP A 86 10.47 -0.87 11.28
N GLN A 87 9.85 -1.51 10.28
CA GLN A 87 10.31 -2.70 9.58
C GLN A 87 9.81 -2.56 8.13
N LEU A 88 10.69 -2.63 7.15
CA LEU A 88 10.31 -2.73 5.75
C LEU A 88 11.17 -3.82 5.13
N ASP A 89 10.84 -5.05 5.48
CA ASP A 89 11.46 -6.23 4.86
C ASP A 89 10.52 -6.71 3.75
N GLU A 90 11.06 -6.83 2.54
CA GLU A 90 10.37 -7.46 1.42
C GLU A 90 10.63 -8.97 1.48
N ARG A 91 9.60 -9.76 1.76
CA ARG A 91 9.70 -11.22 1.69
C ARG A 91 9.28 -11.67 0.29
N THR A 92 10.22 -12.31 -0.40
CA THR A 92 9.92 -12.99 -1.67
C THR A 92 9.62 -14.45 -1.41
N THR A 93 8.37 -14.87 -1.66
CA THR A 93 7.94 -16.27 -1.62
C THR A 93 7.85 -16.80 -3.04
N THR A 94 8.59 -17.86 -3.34
CA THR A 94 8.52 -18.54 -4.64
C THR A 94 7.83 -19.89 -4.47
N THR A 95 6.66 -20.06 -5.07
CA THR A 95 5.91 -21.31 -5.05
C THR A 95 6.05 -22.00 -6.40
N LYS A 96 6.56 -23.23 -6.38
CA LYS A 96 6.60 -24.10 -7.56
C LYS A 96 5.51 -25.16 -7.42
N SER A 97 4.59 -25.20 -8.37
CA SER A 97 3.57 -26.24 -8.45
C SER A 97 3.72 -27.03 -9.74
N ARG A 98 3.46 -28.33 -9.68
CA ARG A 98 3.48 -29.21 -10.85
C ARG A 98 2.26 -30.10 -10.78
N THR A 99 1.46 -30.09 -11.84
CA THR A 99 0.30 -30.99 -11.93
C THR A 99 0.79 -32.37 -12.29
N GLU A 100 0.39 -33.38 -11.53
CA GLU A 100 0.68 -34.78 -11.81
C GLU A 100 -0.56 -35.46 -12.38
N TYR A 101 -0.36 -36.29 -13.41
CA TYR A 101 -1.42 -37.04 -14.07
C TYR A 101 -1.31 -38.51 -13.68
N TYR A 102 -2.44 -39.08 -13.28
CA TYR A 102 -2.57 -40.49 -12.89
C TYR A 102 -3.67 -41.15 -13.73
N ASP A 103 -3.59 -42.47 -13.93
CA ASP A 103 -4.69 -43.24 -14.51
C ASP A 103 -5.76 -43.61 -13.49
N GLY A 104 -6.86 -44.20 -13.98
CA GLY A 104 -7.99 -44.62 -13.17
C GLY A 104 -7.69 -45.73 -12.14
N TYR A 105 -6.50 -46.33 -12.18
CA TYR A 105 -6.02 -47.32 -11.21
C TYR A 105 -4.95 -46.74 -10.26
N GLY A 106 -4.65 -45.44 -10.37
CA GLY A 106 -3.64 -44.76 -9.55
C GLY A 106 -2.21 -44.87 -10.08
N GLY A 107 -2.01 -45.41 -11.28
CA GLY A 107 -0.70 -45.47 -11.94
C GLY A 107 -0.27 -44.10 -12.48
N TYR A 108 0.93 -43.65 -12.14
CA TYR A 108 1.49 -42.38 -12.62
C TYR A 108 1.66 -42.36 -14.15
N LYS A 109 1.14 -41.32 -14.81
CA LYS A 109 1.14 -41.14 -16.28
C LYS A 109 2.03 -40.01 -16.78
N GLY A 110 2.51 -39.15 -15.89
CA GLY A 110 3.37 -38.03 -16.24
C GLY A 110 3.02 -36.80 -15.45
N SER A 111 3.71 -35.70 -15.76
CA SER A 111 3.48 -34.41 -15.12
C SER A 111 3.37 -33.32 -16.15
N GLY A 112 2.54 -32.33 -15.85
CA GLY A 112 2.44 -31.09 -16.61
C GLY A 112 3.65 -30.18 -16.39
N PRO A 113 3.68 -29.02 -17.07
CA PRO A 113 4.73 -28.03 -16.87
C PRO A 113 4.77 -27.54 -15.42
N THR A 114 5.97 -27.22 -14.94
CA THR A 114 6.13 -26.63 -13.60
C THR A 114 5.71 -25.16 -13.66
N SER A 115 4.67 -24.81 -12.92
CA SER A 115 4.28 -23.42 -12.70
C SER A 115 5.11 -22.84 -11.56
N THR A 116 5.60 -21.62 -11.73
CA THR A 116 6.31 -20.87 -10.68
C THR A 116 5.57 -19.57 -10.45
N SER A 117 5.08 -19.34 -9.23
CA SER A 117 4.57 -18.04 -8.80
C SER A 117 5.58 -17.40 -7.84
N VAL A 118 5.78 -16.10 -7.99
CA VAL A 118 6.60 -15.30 -7.09
C VAL A 118 5.71 -14.24 -6.48
N THR A 119 5.53 -14.29 -5.17
CA THR A 119 4.84 -13.25 -4.39
C THR A 119 5.87 -12.46 -3.60
N LYS A 120 5.76 -11.13 -3.69
CA LYS A 120 6.55 -10.18 -2.92
C LYS A 120 5.61 -9.50 -1.95
N GLU A 121 5.91 -9.60 -0.67
CA GLU A 121 5.08 -9.06 0.40
C GLU A 121 5.94 -8.12 1.26
N ASN A 122 5.45 -6.90 1.45
CA ASN A 122 6.04 -5.97 2.42
C ASN A 122 5.62 -6.39 3.83
N PHE A 123 6.52 -6.27 4.79
CA PHE A 123 6.24 -6.55 6.21
C PHE A 123 6.68 -5.39 7.09
N GLY A 124 5.77 -4.98 7.98
CA GLY A 124 6.07 -4.06 9.09
C GLY A 124 5.09 -2.92 9.24
N TYR A 125 5.59 -1.78 9.74
CA TYR A 125 4.76 -0.62 10.09
C TYR A 125 5.38 0.69 9.62
N VAL A 126 4.50 1.62 9.25
CA VAL A 126 4.86 3.03 9.06
C VAL A 126 4.23 3.86 10.16
N SER A 127 5.06 4.69 10.79
CA SER A 127 4.68 5.49 11.94
C SER A 127 4.94 6.97 11.68
N VAL A 128 3.97 7.83 11.99
CA VAL A 128 4.13 9.29 11.94
C VAL A 128 4.34 9.82 13.36
N TYR A 129 5.39 10.60 13.57
CA TYR A 129 5.75 11.17 14.86
C TYR A 129 5.70 12.70 14.84
N ASP A 130 5.29 13.29 15.96
CA ASP A 130 5.57 14.69 16.28
C ASP A 130 6.88 14.76 17.06
N LEU A 131 7.90 15.33 16.45
CA LEU A 131 9.25 15.42 17.02
C LEU A 131 9.34 16.46 18.15
N ARG A 132 8.41 17.41 18.21
CA ARG A 132 8.38 18.42 19.29
C ARG A 132 8.00 17.79 20.62
N THR A 133 7.10 16.80 20.57
CA THR A 133 6.58 16.10 21.75
C THR A 133 7.08 14.68 21.89
N ASN A 134 7.83 14.20 20.89
CA ASN A 134 8.31 12.82 20.76
C ASN A 134 7.19 11.77 20.88
N LYS A 135 5.99 12.08 20.35
CA LYS A 135 4.83 11.18 20.38
C LYS A 135 4.57 10.61 19.00
N ARG A 136 4.29 9.30 18.96
CA ARG A 136 3.72 8.63 17.77
C ARG A 136 2.27 9.09 17.61
N LEU A 137 1.96 9.70 16.48
CA LEU A 137 0.63 10.22 16.15
C LEU A 137 -0.22 9.17 15.44
N TYR A 138 0.36 8.57 14.40
CA TYR A 138 -0.31 7.59 13.55
C TYR A 138 0.58 6.37 13.37
N VAL A 139 -0.06 5.21 13.21
CA VAL A 139 0.58 3.96 12.83
C VAL A 139 -0.25 3.30 11.74
N TYR A 140 0.43 2.68 10.79
CA TYR A 140 -0.16 1.97 9.67
C TYR A 140 0.59 0.65 9.47
N ASP A 141 -0.13 -0.45 9.55
CA ASP A 141 0.39 -1.79 9.22
C ASP A 141 0.46 -1.93 7.70
N ILE A 142 1.65 -2.18 7.18
CA ILE A 142 1.90 -2.30 5.74
C ILE A 142 2.05 -3.75 5.30
N THR A 143 1.74 -4.69 6.19
CA THR A 143 1.92 -6.12 5.92
C THR A 143 1.03 -6.57 4.77
N GLY A 144 1.66 -7.08 3.71
CA GLY A 144 0.97 -7.52 2.50
C GLY A 144 0.48 -6.38 1.60
N ASP A 145 0.73 -5.11 1.94
CA ASP A 145 0.33 -3.98 1.10
C ASP A 145 1.31 -3.73 -0.05
N SER A 146 0.75 -3.36 -1.20
CA SER A 146 1.53 -2.91 -2.35
C SER A 146 2.19 -1.56 -2.08
N GLU A 147 3.28 -1.23 -2.78
CA GLU A 147 3.96 0.06 -2.60
C GLU A 147 3.01 1.26 -2.80
N ASP A 148 2.07 1.18 -3.75
CA ASP A 148 1.09 2.23 -4.00
C ASP A 148 0.09 2.38 -2.84
N ARG A 149 -0.32 1.27 -2.21
CA ARG A 149 -1.15 1.31 -1.00
C ARG A 149 -0.38 1.89 0.18
N ILE A 150 0.91 1.54 0.31
CA ILE A 150 1.78 2.10 1.34
C ILE A 150 1.86 3.62 1.19
N ILE A 151 2.12 4.10 -0.03
CA ILE A 151 2.15 5.53 -0.35
C ILE A 151 0.80 6.17 0.00
N LYS A 152 -0.32 5.58 -0.42
CA LYS A 152 -1.66 6.11 -0.11
C LYS A 152 -1.90 6.22 1.39
N GLY A 153 -1.54 5.20 2.18
CA GLY A 153 -1.72 5.20 3.64
C GLY A 153 -0.91 6.27 4.34
N ILE A 154 0.33 6.50 3.90
CA ILE A 154 1.16 7.60 4.40
C ILE A 154 0.49 8.95 4.10
N ILE A 155 -0.01 9.14 2.89
CA ILE A 155 -0.64 10.40 2.48
C ILE A 155 -1.93 10.65 3.26
N THR A 156 -2.74 9.62 3.48
CA THR A 156 -3.92 9.69 4.35
C THR A 156 -3.55 10.06 5.80
N ALA A 157 -2.46 9.52 6.35
CA ALA A 157 -1.97 9.91 7.67
C ALA A 157 -1.58 11.40 7.72
N ILE A 158 -0.98 11.92 6.64
CA ILE A 158 -0.62 13.34 6.52
C ILE A 158 -1.84 14.22 6.28
N ASP A 159 -2.88 13.76 5.58
CA ASP A 159 -4.15 14.48 5.46
C ASP A 159 -4.76 14.73 6.84
N LYS A 160 -4.88 13.66 7.65
CA LYS A 160 -5.34 13.75 9.05
C LYS A 160 -4.42 14.65 9.90
N LEU A 161 -3.11 14.64 9.63
CA LEU A 161 -2.18 15.55 10.29
C LEU A 161 -2.51 17.02 9.97
N GLU A 162 -2.70 17.34 8.68
CA GLU A 162 -2.98 18.70 8.20
C GLU A 162 -4.31 19.29 8.69
N GLU A 163 -5.29 18.47 9.05
CA GLU A 163 -6.54 18.93 9.69
C GLU A 163 -6.29 19.71 10.99
N ASN A 164 -5.15 19.49 11.64
CA ASN A 164 -4.76 20.17 12.89
C ASN A 164 -3.91 21.43 12.64
N MET A 165 -3.73 21.83 11.38
CA MET A 165 -2.98 23.03 11.02
C MET A 165 -3.81 24.29 11.30
N ARG A 166 -3.19 25.30 11.92
CA ARG A 166 -3.80 26.59 12.24
C ARG A 166 -2.96 27.76 11.74
#